data_AF-A0A7T4WNF2-F1
#
_entry.id   AF-A0A7T4WNF2-F1
#
_cell.length_a   1.000
_cell.length_b   1.000
_cell.length_c   1.000
_cell.angle_alpha   90.00
_cell.angle_beta   90.00
_cell.angle_gamma   90.00
#
_symmetry.space_group_name_H-M   'P 1'
#
loop_
_entity.id
_entity.type
_entity.pdbx_description
1 polymer ?
#
loop_
_entity_poly.entity_id
_entity_poly.type
_entity_poly.pdbx_seq_one_letter_code
_entity_poly.pdbx_strand_id
1 'polypeptide(L)'
;MGIAIDFLIKHVRPIDDGTELLCGPEVRAGLRAYGMTAAEVTALFTGWRATAKLSSTDPHQDIEFARTAWTVAEARWGELYPTNKSTIVFLNAPLLKELSYQSSQHPGQNFTFDPHEMLPVAVTITKASSTYQIVKGASGFQAAADAAGLCIHFERLLP
;
A
#
# COMPACT_ATOMS: atom_id res chain seq x y z
N MET A 1 4.73 14.83 3.08
CA MET A 1 4.55 13.47 3.60
C MET A 1 5.85 12.71 3.43
N GLY A 2 6.32 11.98 4.46
CA GLY A 2 7.60 11.24 4.48
C GLY A 2 7.56 9.90 3.75
N ILE A 3 6.71 9.77 2.73
CA ILE A 3 6.50 8.54 1.97
C ILE A 3 6.49 8.95 0.51
N ALA A 4 7.28 8.28 -0.32
CA ALA A 4 7.30 8.55 -1.75
C ALA A 4 5.96 8.17 -2.40
N ILE A 5 5.54 8.97 -3.37
CA ILE A 5 4.27 8.74 -4.07
C ILE A 5 4.23 7.36 -4.75
N ASP A 6 5.37 6.93 -5.26
CA ASP A 6 5.56 5.64 -5.90
C ASP A 6 5.34 4.48 -4.92
N PHE A 7 5.87 4.61 -3.70
CA PHE A 7 5.67 3.64 -2.64
C PHE A 7 4.19 3.53 -2.28
N LEU A 8 3.49 4.66 -2.11
CA LEU A 8 2.05 4.66 -1.81
C LEU A 8 1.24 3.94 -2.88
N ILE A 9 1.51 4.23 -4.16
CA ILE A 9 0.81 3.63 -5.29
C ILE A 9 1.06 2.12 -5.35
N LYS A 10 2.30 1.69 -5.12
CA LYS A 10 2.69 0.28 -5.27
C LYS A 10 2.32 -0.60 -4.09
N HIS A 11 2.45 -0.07 -2.87
CA HIS A 11 2.51 -0.87 -1.64
C HIS A 11 1.47 -0.52 -0.59
N VAL A 12 0.68 0.54 -0.77
CA VAL A 12 -0.25 1.00 0.26
C VAL A 12 -1.68 1.06 -0.25
N ARG A 13 -2.62 0.52 0.52
CA ARG A 13 -4.05 0.71 0.32
C ARG A 13 -4.66 1.25 1.62
N PRO A 14 -5.68 2.09 1.53
CA PRO A 14 -6.31 2.60 2.74
C PRO A 14 -7.22 1.55 3.39
N ILE A 15 -7.32 1.62 4.71
CA ILE A 15 -8.45 1.12 5.50
C ILE A 15 -8.99 2.27 6.35
N ASP A 16 -10.28 2.20 6.73
CA ASP A 16 -10.92 3.17 7.63
C ASP A 16 -10.64 4.65 7.24
N ASP A 17 -10.09 5.42 8.18
CA ASP A 17 -9.75 6.84 8.05
C ASP A 17 -8.52 7.11 7.16
N GLY A 18 -7.75 6.07 6.79
CA GLY A 18 -6.65 6.19 5.83
C GLY A 18 -7.10 6.57 4.42
N THR A 19 -8.40 6.39 4.11
CA THR A 19 -8.98 6.71 2.79
C THR A 19 -8.88 8.18 2.42
N GLU A 20 -8.96 9.09 3.39
CA GLU A 20 -8.87 10.53 3.13
C GLU A 20 -7.47 10.94 2.67
N LEU A 21 -6.44 10.30 3.24
CA LEU A 21 -5.04 10.54 2.89
C LEU A 21 -4.67 9.90 1.54
N LEU A 22 -5.05 8.64 1.32
CA LEU A 22 -4.62 7.87 0.15
C LEU A 22 -5.44 8.14 -1.11
N CYS A 23 -6.67 8.61 -0.98
CA CYS A 23 -7.51 9.00 -2.11
C CYS A 23 -7.48 10.52 -2.38
N GLY A 24 -6.43 11.20 -1.90
CA GLY A 24 -6.23 12.64 -2.00
C GLY A 24 -5.62 13.13 -3.33
N PRO A 25 -5.42 14.45 -3.47
CA PRO A 25 -4.92 15.06 -4.71
C PRO A 25 -3.53 14.59 -5.14
N GLU A 26 -2.62 14.36 -4.19
CA GLU A 26 -1.23 13.94 -4.49
C GLU A 26 -1.20 12.54 -5.13
N VAL A 27 -1.85 11.56 -4.51
CA VAL A 27 -1.94 10.18 -5.05
C VAL A 27 -2.67 10.18 -6.38
N ARG A 28 -3.73 10.98 -6.52
CA ARG A 28 -4.42 11.18 -7.80
C ARG A 28 -3.45 11.69 -8.87
N ALA A 29 -2.65 12.72 -8.58
CA ALA A 29 -1.69 13.26 -9.52
C ALA A 29 -0.61 12.21 -9.90
N GLY A 30 -0.10 11.45 -8.92
CA GLY A 30 0.85 10.36 -9.16
C GLY A 30 0.30 9.27 -10.09
N LEU A 31 -0.93 8.80 -9.85
CA LEU A 31 -1.58 7.81 -10.71
C LEU A 31 -1.81 8.34 -12.14
N ARG A 32 -2.13 9.63 -12.28
CA ARG A 32 -2.26 10.29 -13.59
C ARG A 32 -0.91 10.40 -14.31
N ALA A 33 0.18 10.63 -13.57
CA ALA A 33 1.53 10.63 -14.12
C ALA A 33 1.96 9.24 -14.65
N TYR A 34 1.41 8.17 -14.07
CA TYR A 34 1.51 6.80 -14.59
C TYR A 34 0.51 6.48 -15.73
N GLY A 35 -0.07 7.51 -16.34
CA GLY A 35 -0.91 7.38 -17.53
C GLY A 35 -2.31 6.81 -17.28
N MET A 36 -2.75 6.67 -16.03
CA MET A 36 -4.15 6.32 -15.75
C MET A 36 -5.07 7.48 -16.11
N THR A 37 -6.20 7.21 -16.75
CA THR A 37 -7.29 8.16 -17.05
C THR A 37 -7.97 8.67 -15.77
N ALA A 38 -8.65 9.82 -15.84
CA ALA A 38 -9.42 10.32 -14.70
C ALA A 38 -10.55 9.34 -14.28
N ALA A 39 -11.12 8.63 -15.25
CA ALA A 39 -12.11 7.59 -15.02
C ALA A 39 -11.50 6.38 -14.28
N GLU A 40 -10.35 5.89 -14.73
CA GLU A 40 -9.63 4.78 -14.07
C GLU A 40 -9.24 5.13 -12.63
N VAL A 41 -8.70 6.34 -12.38
CA VAL A 41 -8.35 6.77 -11.01
C VAL A 41 -9.60 6.88 -10.13
N THR A 42 -10.73 7.33 -10.68
CA THR A 42 -12.00 7.41 -9.94
C THR A 42 -12.54 6.02 -9.61
N ALA A 43 -12.49 5.08 -10.55
CA ALA A 43 -12.87 3.70 -10.33
C ALA A 43 -11.96 3.03 -9.29
N LEU A 44 -10.64 3.24 -9.38
CA LEU A 44 -9.65 2.76 -8.42
C LEU A 44 -9.97 3.24 -6.99
N PHE A 45 -10.13 4.55 -6.80
CA PHE A 45 -10.44 5.12 -5.49
C PHE A 45 -11.81 4.69 -4.97
N THR A 46 -12.77 4.43 -5.86
CA THR A 46 -14.08 3.86 -5.46
C THR A 46 -13.90 2.45 -4.91
N GLY A 47 -13.13 1.60 -5.60
CA GLY A 47 -12.79 0.26 -5.13
C GLY A 47 -12.07 0.27 -3.79
N TRP A 48 -11.03 1.10 -3.64
CA TRP A 48 -10.28 1.22 -2.39
C TRP A 48 -11.17 1.64 -1.22
N ARG A 49 -12.07 2.61 -1.42
CA ARG A 49 -13.01 3.05 -0.38
C ARG A 49 -14.05 2.00 -0.03
N ALA A 50 -14.46 1.16 -0.98
CA ALA A 50 -15.38 0.06 -0.70
C ALA A 50 -14.70 -0.99 0.18
N THR A 51 -13.48 -1.39 -0.19
CA THR A 51 -12.68 -2.37 0.56
C THR A 51 -12.33 -1.87 1.96
N ALA A 52 -12.01 -0.58 2.10
CA ALA A 52 -11.71 0.05 3.38
C ALA A 52 -12.87 0.02 4.39
N LYS A 53 -14.11 -0.23 3.93
CA LYS A 53 -15.32 -0.29 4.77
C LYS A 53 -15.79 -1.70 5.07
N LEU A 54 -15.07 -2.72 4.61
CA LEU A 54 -15.47 -4.11 4.82
C LEU A 54 -15.36 -4.48 6.30
N SER A 55 -16.43 -5.07 6.82
CA SER A 55 -16.43 -5.62 8.17
C SER A 55 -15.46 -6.80 8.28
N SER A 56 -14.83 -6.96 9.44
CA SER A 56 -14.04 -8.17 9.77
C SER A 56 -14.88 -9.46 9.79
N THR A 57 -16.20 -9.34 9.83
CA THR A 57 -17.15 -10.47 9.78
C THR A 57 -17.62 -10.79 8.36
N ASP A 58 -17.19 -10.03 7.35
CA ASP A 58 -17.58 -10.29 5.96
C ASP A 58 -16.85 -11.54 5.44
N PRO A 59 -17.58 -12.60 5.01
CA PRO A 59 -16.96 -13.83 4.52
C PRO A 59 -16.18 -13.67 3.22
N HIS A 60 -16.37 -12.56 2.50
CA HIS A 60 -15.69 -12.24 1.24
C HIS A 60 -14.56 -11.22 1.42
N GLN A 61 -14.29 -10.77 2.64
CA GLN A 61 -13.32 -9.71 2.94
C GLN A 61 -11.93 -10.00 2.33
N ASP A 62 -11.46 -11.24 2.44
CA ASP A 62 -10.16 -11.67 1.96
C ASP A 62 -10.03 -11.57 0.43
N ILE A 63 -11.10 -11.95 -0.29
CA ILE A 63 -11.16 -11.87 -1.76
C ILE A 63 -11.10 -10.40 -2.19
N GLU A 64 -11.80 -9.53 -1.48
CA GLU A 64 -11.83 -8.10 -1.79
C GLU A 64 -10.50 -7.40 -1.49
N PHE A 65 -9.81 -7.77 -0.41
CA PHE A 65 -8.44 -7.32 -0.14
C PHE A 65 -7.48 -7.76 -1.23
N ALA A 66 -7.56 -9.03 -1.65
CA ALA A 66 -6.75 -9.54 -2.74
C ALA A 66 -7.01 -8.78 -4.05
N ARG A 67 -8.28 -8.64 -4.44
CA ARG A 67 -8.70 -7.87 -5.62
C ARG A 67 -8.17 -6.44 -5.57
N THR A 68 -8.28 -5.79 -4.41
CA THR A 68 -7.82 -4.41 -4.20
C THR A 68 -6.30 -4.28 -4.30
N ALA A 69 -5.55 -5.26 -3.80
CA ALA A 69 -4.10 -5.32 -3.94
C ALA A 69 -3.69 -5.42 -5.43
N TRP A 70 -4.44 -6.19 -6.22
CA TRP A 70 -4.22 -6.37 -7.66
C TRP A 70 -4.53 -5.14 -8.52
N THR A 71 -5.47 -4.27 -8.14
CA THR A 71 -6.00 -3.19 -9.01
C THR A 71 -4.97 -2.33 -9.75
N VAL A 72 -3.87 -1.92 -9.11
CA VAL A 72 -2.79 -1.15 -9.77
C VAL A 72 -1.85 -2.07 -10.54
N ALA A 73 -1.59 -3.26 -9.98
CA ALA A 73 -0.65 -4.21 -10.53
C ALA A 73 -1.16 -4.81 -11.85
N GLU A 74 -2.45 -5.12 -11.96
CA GLU A 74 -3.08 -5.57 -13.21
C GLU A 74 -2.91 -4.55 -14.34
N ALA A 75 -3.09 -3.27 -14.04
CA ALA A 75 -3.00 -2.21 -15.04
C ALA A 75 -1.55 -1.94 -15.48
N ARG A 76 -0.57 -2.07 -14.57
CA ARG A 76 0.77 -1.50 -14.76
C ARG A 76 1.91 -2.37 -14.22
N TRP A 77 1.76 -3.70 -14.14
CA TRP A 77 2.80 -4.57 -13.55
C TRP A 77 4.17 -4.32 -14.17
N GLY A 78 4.26 -4.39 -15.51
CA GLY A 78 5.52 -4.28 -16.25
C GLY A 78 6.22 -2.93 -16.13
N GLU A 79 5.49 -1.90 -15.71
CA GLU A 79 6.01 -0.52 -15.56
C GLU A 79 6.41 -0.22 -14.12
N LEU A 80 5.66 -0.77 -13.15
CA LEU A 80 5.78 -0.41 -11.75
C LEU A 80 6.56 -1.44 -10.92
N TYR A 81 6.57 -2.71 -11.32
CA TYR A 81 7.07 -3.80 -10.49
C TYR A 81 8.17 -4.58 -11.22
N PRO A 82 9.45 -4.43 -10.83
CA PRO A 82 10.56 -5.17 -11.43
C PRO A 82 10.64 -6.63 -10.97
N THR A 83 9.75 -7.06 -10.07
CA THR A 83 9.74 -8.37 -9.42
C THR A 83 8.49 -9.17 -9.80
N ASN A 84 8.51 -10.48 -9.52
CA ASN A 84 7.34 -11.35 -9.69
C ASN A 84 6.34 -11.28 -8.51
N LYS A 85 6.71 -10.61 -7.41
CA LYS A 85 5.90 -10.49 -6.19
C LYS A 85 5.87 -9.05 -5.70
N SER A 86 4.73 -8.62 -5.17
CA SER A 86 4.60 -7.36 -4.46
C SER A 86 3.75 -7.56 -3.21
N THR A 87 4.16 -6.95 -2.10
CA THR A 87 3.35 -6.91 -0.88
C THR A 87 2.69 -5.54 -0.77
N ILE A 88 1.39 -5.57 -0.49
CA ILE A 88 0.53 -4.41 -0.32
C ILE A 88 0.04 -4.43 1.12
N VAL A 89 0.27 -3.36 1.87
CA VAL A 89 -0.21 -3.18 3.24
C VAL A 89 -1.44 -2.28 3.26
N PHE A 90 -2.41 -2.63 4.09
CA PHE A 90 -3.64 -1.86 4.31
C PHE A 90 -3.47 -1.03 5.58
N LEU A 91 -3.36 0.30 5.41
CA LEU A 91 -3.01 1.21 6.49
C LEU A 91 -4.13 2.24 6.73
N ASN A 92 -4.41 2.50 8.00
CA ASN A 92 -5.27 3.58 8.45
C ASN A 92 -4.44 4.89 8.58
N ALA A 93 -5.07 6.00 8.96
CA ALA A 93 -4.39 7.28 9.06
C ALA A 93 -3.28 7.32 10.14
N PRO A 94 -3.46 6.74 11.34
CA PRO A 94 -2.38 6.60 12.33
C PRO A 94 -1.14 5.90 11.78
N LEU A 95 -1.29 4.70 11.21
CA LEU A 95 -0.18 3.93 10.65
C LEU A 95 0.56 4.66 9.52
N LEU A 96 -0.18 5.40 8.69
CA LEU A 96 0.42 6.23 7.63
C LEU A 96 1.27 7.36 8.19
N LYS A 97 0.79 8.02 9.25
CA LYS A 97 1.52 9.09 9.93
C LYS A 97 2.76 8.53 10.62
N GLU A 98 2.66 7.39 11.27
CA GLU A 98 3.79 6.69 11.89
C GLU A 98 4.83 6.28 10.85
N LEU A 99 4.42 5.68 9.73
CA LEU A 99 5.34 5.31 8.64
C LEU A 99 6.06 6.55 8.09
N SER A 100 5.31 7.62 7.84
CA SER A 100 5.86 8.91 7.41
C SER A 100 6.88 9.46 8.42
N TYR A 101 6.58 9.37 9.72
CA TYR A 101 7.48 9.81 10.76
C TYR A 101 8.73 8.94 10.83
N GLN A 102 8.59 7.61 10.95
CA GLN A 102 9.72 6.69 11.09
C GLN A 102 10.68 6.76 9.89
N SER A 103 10.14 6.86 8.67
CA SER A 103 10.96 7.04 7.47
C SER A 103 11.81 8.32 7.52
N SER A 104 11.22 9.43 8.00
CA SER A 104 11.93 10.71 8.11
C SER A 104 13.11 10.69 9.10
N GLN A 105 13.11 9.72 10.03
CA GLN A 105 14.18 9.55 11.02
C GLN A 105 15.36 8.72 10.49
N HIS A 106 15.23 8.10 9.31
CA HIS A 106 16.22 7.18 8.74
C HIS A 106 16.68 7.57 7.32
N PRO A 107 17.07 8.84 7.07
CA PRO A 107 17.45 9.27 5.73
C PRO A 107 18.60 8.44 5.17
N GLY A 108 18.41 7.94 3.94
CA GLY A 108 19.38 7.13 3.19
C GLY A 108 19.61 5.72 3.74
N GLN A 109 18.72 5.23 4.61
CA GLN A 109 18.92 3.98 5.34
C GLN A 109 17.73 3.04 5.23
N ASN A 110 18.02 1.75 5.45
CA ASN A 110 16.98 0.76 5.73
C ASN A 110 16.51 0.93 7.17
N PHE A 111 15.22 0.73 7.41
CA PHE A 111 14.61 0.81 8.73
C PHE A 111 13.56 -0.28 8.89
N THR A 112 13.27 -0.60 10.15
CA THR A 112 12.18 -1.48 10.52
C THR A 112 11.00 -0.61 10.91
N PHE A 113 9.91 -0.72 10.16
CA PHE A 113 8.63 -0.15 10.53
C PHE A 113 7.93 -1.13 11.48
N ASP A 114 8.03 -0.84 12.78
CA ASP A 114 7.36 -1.54 13.88
C ASP A 114 6.40 -0.55 14.56
N PRO A 115 5.18 -0.40 14.01
CA PRO A 115 4.18 0.54 14.52
C PRO A 115 3.63 0.15 15.90
N HIS A 116 3.01 1.11 16.58
CA HIS A 116 2.37 0.86 17.87
C HIS A 116 1.21 -0.15 17.82
N GLU A 117 0.54 -0.27 16.67
CA GLU A 117 -0.50 -1.24 16.41
C GLU A 117 -0.13 -2.16 15.26
N MET A 118 -0.57 -3.42 15.32
CA MET A 118 -0.30 -4.38 14.25
C MET A 118 -0.90 -3.93 12.92
N LEU A 119 -0.24 -4.29 11.82
CA LEU A 119 -0.76 -4.07 10.48
C LEU A 119 -2.08 -4.84 10.31
N PRO A 120 -3.20 -4.17 9.99
CA PRO A 120 -4.50 -4.82 9.88
C PRO A 120 -4.46 -5.98 8.88
N VAL A 121 -3.97 -5.70 7.68
CA VAL A 121 -3.86 -6.68 6.59
C VAL A 121 -2.65 -6.35 5.71
N ALA A 122 -1.92 -7.39 5.33
CA ALA A 122 -0.93 -7.37 4.26
C ALA A 122 -1.28 -8.46 3.23
N VAL A 123 -1.22 -8.09 1.96
CA VAL A 123 -1.48 -9.00 0.83
C VAL A 123 -0.26 -9.07 -0.05
N THR A 124 0.31 -10.26 -0.21
CA THR A 124 1.38 -10.50 -1.18
C THR A 124 0.80 -11.11 -2.43
N ILE A 125 0.88 -10.39 -3.56
CA ILE A 125 0.40 -10.84 -4.87
C ILE A 125 1.57 -11.37 -5.72
N THR A 126 1.33 -12.42 -6.51
CA THR A 126 2.35 -13.06 -7.36
C THR A 126 1.91 -13.07 -8.82
N LYS A 127 2.64 -12.38 -9.70
CA LYS A 127 2.29 -12.21 -11.12
C LYS A 127 2.21 -13.54 -11.88
N ALA A 128 3.22 -14.40 -11.74
CA ALA A 128 3.33 -15.61 -12.55
C ALA A 128 2.19 -16.63 -12.34
N SER A 129 1.57 -16.64 -11.16
CA SER A 129 0.56 -17.63 -10.77
C SER A 129 -0.82 -17.02 -10.50
N SER A 130 -0.95 -15.69 -10.54
CA SER A 130 -2.14 -14.96 -10.09
C SER A 130 -2.61 -15.35 -8.68
N THR A 131 -1.69 -15.86 -7.85
CA THR A 131 -1.98 -16.24 -6.47
C THR A 131 -1.70 -15.08 -5.53
N TYR A 132 -2.30 -15.15 -4.35
CA TYR A 132 -2.07 -14.18 -3.27
C TYR A 132 -1.93 -14.90 -1.93
N GLN A 133 -1.23 -14.24 -1.00
CA GLN A 133 -1.14 -14.64 0.40
C GLN A 133 -1.61 -13.45 1.25
N ILE A 134 -2.50 -13.72 2.20
CA ILE A 134 -2.99 -12.72 3.15
C ILE A 134 -2.37 -13.00 4.50
N VAL A 135 -1.86 -11.96 5.14
CA VAL A 135 -1.39 -11.96 6.52
C VAL A 135 -2.18 -10.88 7.25
N LYS A 136 -2.87 -11.26 8.33
CA LYS A 136 -3.60 -10.34 9.21
C LYS A 136 -2.82 -10.18 10.50
N GLY A 137 -2.73 -8.96 11.03
CA GLY A 137 -2.03 -8.69 12.29
C GLY A 137 -0.51 -8.88 12.22
N ALA A 138 0.12 -8.52 11.09
CA ALA A 138 1.57 -8.55 11.00
C ALA A 138 2.19 -7.48 11.93
N SER A 139 3.32 -7.78 12.55
CA SER A 139 4.01 -6.84 13.46
C SER A 139 4.50 -5.59 12.74
N GLY A 140 4.90 -5.71 11.48
CA GLY A 140 5.50 -4.60 10.75
C GLY A 140 6.11 -5.01 9.40
N PHE A 141 7.03 -4.20 8.89
CA PHE A 141 7.84 -4.53 7.71
C PHE A 141 9.20 -3.85 7.72
N GLN A 142 10.14 -4.38 6.95
CA GLN A 142 11.39 -3.67 6.62
C GLN A 142 11.19 -2.84 5.36
N ALA A 143 11.72 -1.62 5.40
CA ALA A 143 11.65 -0.65 4.31
C ALA A 143 12.96 0.14 4.19
N ALA A 144 13.07 0.94 3.14
CA ALA A 144 14.18 1.88 2.97
C ALA A 144 13.67 3.29 2.70
N ALA A 145 14.39 4.27 3.24
CA ALA A 145 14.16 5.67 2.97
C ALA A 145 15.27 6.26 2.09
N ASP A 146 14.92 7.22 1.23
CA ASP A 146 15.88 7.98 0.45
C ASP A 146 16.64 9.00 1.29
N ALA A 147 17.59 9.72 0.69
CA ALA A 147 18.39 10.73 1.38
C ALA A 147 17.57 11.90 1.95
N ALA A 148 16.33 12.11 1.49
CA ALA A 148 15.41 13.11 2.02
C ALA A 148 14.49 12.54 3.13
N GLY A 149 14.63 11.26 3.48
CA GLY A 149 13.81 10.59 4.48
C GLY A 149 12.44 10.12 3.95
N LEU A 150 12.27 10.00 2.64
CA LEU A 150 11.04 9.47 2.05
C LEU A 150 11.10 7.94 1.93
N CYS A 151 10.05 7.25 2.38
CA CYS A 151 9.97 5.80 2.26
C CYS A 151 9.79 5.43 0.78
N ILE A 152 10.73 4.69 0.21
CA ILE A 152 10.82 4.40 -1.23
C ILE A 152 10.78 2.90 -1.55
N HIS A 153 11.05 2.02 -0.59
CA HIS A 153 11.19 0.60 -0.87
C HIS A 153 10.60 -0.26 0.22
N PHE A 154 9.87 -1.32 -0.17
CA PHE A 154 9.40 -2.39 0.70
C PHE A 154 10.32 -3.59 0.54
N GLU A 155 10.95 -4.04 1.62
CA GLU A 155 11.91 -5.15 1.58
C GLU A 155 11.24 -6.48 1.95
N ARG A 156 10.61 -6.57 3.13
CA ARG A 156 9.88 -7.76 3.57
C ARG A 156 8.89 -7.48 4.69
N LEU A 157 7.83 -8.28 4.75
CA LEU A 157 6.91 -8.30 5.88
C LEU A 157 7.57 -8.97 7.09
N LEU A 158 7.28 -8.47 8.29
CA LEU A 158 7.70 -9.10 9.54
C LEU A 158 6.61 -10.07 10.04
N PRO A 159 6.99 -11.21 10.62
CA PRO A 159 6.06 -12.20 11.15
C PRO A 159 5.26 -11.68 12.35
#